data_AF-A0A1S6JDR1-F1
#
_entry.id   AF-A0A1S6JDR1-F1
#
_cell.length_a   1.000
_cell.length_b   1.000
_cell.length_c   1.000
_cell.angle_alpha   90.00
_cell.angle_beta   90.00
_cell.angle_gamma   90.00
#
_symmetry.space_group_name_H-M   'P 1'
#
loop_
_entity.id
_entity.type
_entity.pdbx_description
1 polymer ?
#
loop_
_entity_poly.entity_id
_entity_poly.type
_entity_poly.pdbx_seq_one_letter_code
_entity_poly.pdbx_strand_id
1 'polypeptide(L)'
;MDSFSALLRAATHEQHEEANTSSFMSDLLGGRLGVDAFARYTEQLWFVYEALESGAARLTADPVAGPFIRPELMRLASLERDLAHLRGPAWRASLTELPTTRAYADRVRECAETWPAGYVAHHYTRYLGDLAGGQVVRDRAERTWGFAKKGDGVRFYVFDGIGNPAAFKREYRALLDGIRADDLDKQRVVAECKRAFALNTAVFRALAEEFPLSA
;
A
#
# COMPACT_ATOMS: atom_id res chain seq x y z
N MET A 1 23.67 12.94 -12.88
CA MET A 1 23.33 11.63 -12.27
C MET A 1 21.91 11.78 -11.76
N ASP A 2 20.97 10.96 -12.23
CA ASP A 2 19.59 11.05 -11.76
C ASP A 2 19.51 10.68 -10.27
N SER A 3 18.59 11.31 -9.54
CA SER A 3 18.42 11.04 -8.12
C SER A 3 17.87 9.62 -7.89
N PHE A 4 18.10 9.04 -6.71
CA PHE A 4 17.65 7.67 -6.45
C PHE A 4 16.12 7.53 -6.53
N SER A 5 15.38 8.54 -6.05
CA SER A 5 13.93 8.60 -6.18
C SER A 5 13.46 8.68 -7.64
N ALA A 6 14.20 9.37 -8.52
CA ALA A 6 13.91 9.40 -9.96
C ALA A 6 14.16 8.04 -10.61
N LEU A 7 15.26 7.37 -10.24
CA LEU A 7 15.55 6.01 -10.69
C LEU A 7 14.45 5.02 -10.27
N LEU A 8 14.03 5.05 -9.00
CA LEU A 8 12.94 4.20 -8.52
C LEU A 8 11.65 4.43 -9.31
N ARG A 9 11.25 5.70 -9.50
CA ARG A 9 10.05 6.05 -10.27
C ARG A 9 10.12 5.54 -11.71
N ALA A 10 11.26 5.72 -12.38
CA ALA A 10 11.44 5.24 -13.75
C ALA A 10 11.42 3.71 -13.82
N ALA A 11 12.12 3.05 -12.90
CA ALA A 11 12.27 1.61 -12.89
C ALA A 11 10.96 0.86 -12.57
N THR A 12 10.04 1.48 -11.83
CA THR A 12 8.75 0.86 -11.47
C THR A 12 7.57 1.39 -12.30
N HIS A 13 7.82 2.20 -13.33
CA HIS A 13 6.77 2.86 -14.09
C HIS A 13 5.82 1.83 -14.74
N GLU A 14 6.36 0.83 -15.42
CA GLU A 14 5.58 -0.21 -16.09
C GLU A 14 4.71 -1.00 -15.11
N GLN A 15 5.28 -1.40 -13.97
CA GLN A 15 4.53 -2.15 -12.95
C GLN A 15 3.46 -1.31 -12.26
N HIS A 16 3.68 0.00 -12.11
CA HIS A 16 2.66 0.93 -11.62
C HIS A 16 1.47 1.01 -12.60
N GLU A 17 1.73 1.11 -13.90
CA GLU A 17 0.68 1.11 -14.92
C GLU A 17 -0.09 -0.22 -14.94
N GLU A 18 0.61 -1.35 -14.88
CA GLU A 18 -0.01 -2.69 -14.81
C GLU A 18 -0.91 -2.84 -13.57
N ALA A 19 -0.47 -2.37 -12.41
CA ALA A 19 -1.26 -2.42 -11.18
C ALA A 19 -2.56 -1.59 -11.31
N ASN A 20 -2.46 -0.38 -11.89
CA ASN A 20 -3.60 0.51 -12.09
C ASN A 20 -4.60 0.00 -13.13
N THR A 21 -4.14 -0.74 -14.14
CA THR A 21 -4.99 -1.33 -15.19
C THR A 21 -5.35 -2.79 -14.94
N SER A 22 -5.01 -3.33 -13.76
CA SER A 22 -5.44 -4.68 -13.37
C SER A 22 -6.96 -4.82 -13.48
N SER A 23 -7.43 -5.99 -13.91
CA SER A 23 -8.87 -6.23 -14.14
C SER A 23 -9.69 -5.95 -12.88
N PHE A 24 -9.24 -6.46 -11.73
CA PHE A 24 -9.89 -6.22 -10.44
C PHE A 24 -10.05 -4.73 -10.15
N MET A 25 -8.97 -3.93 -10.23
CA MET A 25 -9.05 -2.50 -9.96
C MET A 25 -9.89 -1.77 -10.98
N SER A 26 -9.79 -2.13 -12.26
CA SER A 26 -10.58 -1.54 -13.34
C SER A 26 -12.08 -1.81 -13.15
N ASP A 27 -12.46 -3.03 -12.76
CA ASP A 27 -13.85 -3.41 -12.54
C ASP A 27 -14.40 -2.83 -11.23
N LEU A 28 -13.60 -2.82 -10.17
CA LEU A 28 -13.95 -2.19 -8.88
C LEU A 28 -14.17 -0.69 -9.05
N LEU A 29 -13.21 0.02 -9.63
CA LEU A 29 -13.31 1.45 -9.91
C LEU A 29 -14.31 1.74 -11.03
N GLY A 30 -14.58 0.78 -11.90
CA GLY A 30 -15.67 0.82 -12.88
C GLY A 30 -17.05 0.71 -12.26
N GLY A 31 -17.17 0.32 -10.99
CA GLY A 31 -18.44 0.05 -10.31
C GLY A 31 -19.12 -1.24 -10.79
N ARG A 32 -18.35 -2.15 -11.41
CA ARG A 32 -18.79 -3.46 -11.87
C ARG A 32 -18.72 -4.51 -10.77
N LEU A 33 -17.97 -4.23 -9.70
CA LEU A 33 -17.91 -5.05 -8.49
C LEU A 33 -18.66 -4.37 -7.34
N GLY A 34 -19.18 -5.20 -6.42
CA GLY A 34 -19.94 -4.74 -5.25
C GLY A 34 -19.07 -4.35 -4.05
N VAL A 35 -19.73 -3.86 -3.00
CA VAL A 35 -19.07 -3.45 -1.74
C VAL A 35 -18.31 -4.61 -1.07
N ASP A 36 -18.75 -5.85 -1.29
CA ASP A 36 -18.07 -7.04 -0.78
C ASP A 36 -16.67 -7.24 -1.36
N ALA A 37 -16.48 -6.90 -2.65
CA ALA A 37 -15.17 -6.95 -3.30
C ALA A 37 -14.25 -5.86 -2.76
N PHE A 38 -14.79 -4.66 -2.56
CA PHE A 38 -14.07 -3.56 -1.93
C PHE A 38 -13.62 -3.93 -0.51
N ALA A 39 -14.55 -4.42 0.32
CA ALA A 39 -14.24 -4.85 1.67
C ALA A 39 -13.23 -5.99 1.70
N ARG A 40 -13.34 -6.97 0.78
CA ARG A 40 -12.36 -8.05 0.65
C ARG A 40 -10.97 -7.53 0.30
N TYR A 41 -10.87 -6.53 -0.57
CA TYR A 41 -9.60 -5.85 -0.84
C TYR A 41 -9.07 -5.10 0.38
N THR A 42 -9.93 -4.38 1.11
CA THR A 42 -9.55 -3.71 2.37
C THR A 42 -9.01 -4.70 3.41
N GLU A 43 -9.56 -5.90 3.50
CA GLU A 43 -9.02 -6.99 4.35
C GLU A 43 -7.60 -7.36 3.93
N GLN A 44 -7.34 -7.51 2.64
CA GLN A 44 -6.00 -7.85 2.14
C GLN A 44 -5.00 -6.73 2.41
N LEU A 45 -5.43 -5.47 2.27
CA LEU A 45 -4.61 -4.32 2.67
C LEU A 45 -4.28 -4.38 4.16
N TRP A 46 -5.22 -4.72 5.04
CA TRP A 46 -4.96 -4.83 6.48
C TRP A 46 -3.76 -5.74 6.78
N PHE A 47 -3.66 -6.93 6.17
CA PHE A 47 -2.51 -7.82 6.39
C PHE A 47 -1.18 -7.24 5.91
N VAL A 48 -1.18 -6.54 4.76
CA VAL A 48 0.05 -5.91 4.23
C VAL A 48 0.49 -4.74 5.11
N TYR A 49 -0.44 -3.91 5.57
CA TYR A 49 -0.09 -2.78 6.45
C TYR A 49 0.22 -3.23 7.88
N GLU A 50 -0.40 -4.30 8.37
CA GLU A 50 0.01 -4.94 9.63
C GLU A 50 1.48 -5.35 9.55
N ALA A 51 1.89 -6.01 8.46
CA ALA A 51 3.29 -6.39 8.26
C ALA A 51 4.23 -5.18 8.12
N LEU A 52 3.78 -4.09 7.48
CA LEU A 52 4.57 -2.85 7.37
C LEU A 52 4.72 -2.13 8.71
N GLU A 53 3.68 -2.14 9.55
CA GLU A 53 3.59 -1.26 10.72
C GLU A 53 3.96 -1.95 12.04
N SER A 54 3.78 -3.27 12.16
CA SER A 54 4.08 -4.02 13.40
C SER A 54 5.56 -3.98 13.77
N GLY A 55 6.46 -3.90 12.78
CA GLY A 55 7.90 -3.77 12.96
C GLY A 55 8.40 -2.34 13.15
N ALA A 56 7.56 -1.32 13.00
CA ALA A 56 7.98 0.08 12.88
C ALA A 56 8.74 0.60 14.11
N ALA A 57 8.35 0.18 15.32
CA ALA A 57 9.03 0.58 16.55
C ALA A 57 10.51 0.13 16.57
N ARG A 58 10.81 -1.08 16.09
CA ARG A 58 12.19 -1.61 16.01
C ARG A 58 13.02 -0.84 14.98
N LEU A 59 12.41 -0.51 13.85
CA LEU A 59 13.07 0.17 12.75
C LEU A 59 13.22 1.67 12.96
N THR A 60 12.57 2.27 13.97
CA THR A 60 12.63 3.72 14.21
C THR A 60 14.06 4.20 14.53
N ALA A 61 14.85 3.35 15.18
CA ALA A 61 16.26 3.63 15.48
C ALA A 61 17.22 3.23 14.34
N ASP A 62 16.74 2.54 13.30
CA ASP A 62 17.57 2.09 12.19
C ASP A 62 17.97 3.30 11.31
N PRO A 63 19.27 3.44 10.94
CA PRO A 63 19.74 4.60 10.19
C PRO A 63 19.23 4.66 8.74
N VAL A 64 18.72 3.55 8.18
CA VAL A 64 18.21 3.47 6.81
C VAL A 64 16.68 3.63 6.80
N ALA A 65 15.97 2.83 7.58
CA ALA A 65 14.51 2.80 7.59
C ALA A 65 13.89 3.86 8.52
N GLY A 66 14.53 4.19 9.63
CA GLY A 66 14.01 5.09 10.66
C GLY A 66 13.50 6.44 10.13
N PRO A 67 14.20 7.14 9.22
CA PRO A 67 13.72 8.41 8.65
C PRO A 67 12.37 8.32 7.92
N PHE A 68 11.98 7.13 7.44
CA PHE A 68 10.73 6.91 6.72
C PHE A 68 9.54 6.61 7.63
N ILE A 69 9.80 6.25 8.89
CA ILE A 69 8.78 5.86 9.85
C ILE A 69 8.14 7.10 10.44
N ARG A 70 7.02 7.49 9.84
CA ARG A 70 6.31 8.72 10.18
C ARG A 70 4.87 8.41 10.62
N PRO A 71 4.45 8.76 11.85
CA PRO A 71 3.11 8.43 12.36
C PRO A 71 1.97 8.89 11.45
N GLU A 72 2.12 10.02 10.76
CA GLU A 72 1.14 10.57 9.83
C GLU A 72 0.91 9.70 8.57
N LEU A 73 1.79 8.73 8.29
CA LEU A 73 1.60 7.72 7.25
C LEU A 73 0.87 6.47 7.73
N MET A 74 0.90 6.12 9.01
CA MET A 74 0.42 4.82 9.53
C MET A 74 -1.08 4.62 9.27
N ARG A 75 -1.45 3.53 8.60
CA ARG A 75 -2.81 3.24 8.09
C ARG A 75 -3.51 2.10 8.80
N LEU A 76 -2.83 1.29 9.61
CA LEU A 76 -3.46 0.14 10.26
C LEU A 76 -4.71 0.53 11.05
N ALA A 77 -4.64 1.58 11.88
CA ALA A 77 -5.80 2.05 12.63
C ALA A 77 -6.97 2.54 11.73
N SER A 78 -6.67 3.14 10.59
CA SER A 78 -7.70 3.54 9.61
C SER A 78 -8.36 2.31 8.97
N LEU A 79 -7.56 1.30 8.60
CA LEU A 79 -8.04 0.03 8.04
C LEU A 79 -8.96 -0.71 9.01
N GLU A 80 -8.60 -0.74 10.30
CA GLU A 80 -9.43 -1.39 11.32
C GLU A 80 -10.79 -0.72 11.50
N ARG A 81 -10.84 0.61 11.39
CA ARG A 81 -12.10 1.37 11.42
C ARG A 81 -12.93 1.13 10.17
N ASP A 82 -12.28 1.12 9.00
CA ASP A 82 -12.96 0.84 7.74
C ASP A 82 -13.53 -0.59 7.74
N LEU A 83 -12.79 -1.58 8.21
CA LEU A 83 -13.27 -2.96 8.30
C LEU A 83 -14.40 -3.12 9.31
N ALA A 84 -14.37 -2.41 10.44
CA ALA A 84 -15.49 -2.39 11.37
C ALA A 84 -16.77 -1.81 10.76
N HIS A 85 -16.64 -0.83 9.85
CA HIS A 85 -17.75 -0.29 9.09
C HIS A 85 -18.25 -1.25 8.00
N LEU A 86 -17.32 -1.84 7.24
CA LEU A 86 -17.62 -2.67 6.06
C LEU A 86 -18.12 -4.07 6.41
N ARG A 87 -17.63 -4.66 7.50
CA ARG A 87 -17.91 -6.05 7.92
C ARG A 87 -18.58 -6.15 9.29
N GLY A 88 -18.77 -5.03 9.98
CA GLY A 88 -19.33 -4.98 11.33
C GLY A 88 -18.27 -5.14 12.44
N PRO A 89 -18.67 -4.99 13.72
CA PRO A 89 -17.73 -4.95 14.85
C PRO A 89 -16.94 -6.24 15.07
N ALA A 90 -17.45 -7.38 14.58
CA ALA A 90 -16.81 -8.68 14.68
C ALA A 90 -15.93 -9.04 13.46
N TRP A 91 -15.59 -8.06 12.60
CA TRP A 91 -14.85 -8.28 11.35
C TRP A 91 -13.57 -9.12 11.50
N ARG A 92 -12.88 -9.01 12.64
CA ARG A 92 -11.66 -9.79 12.92
C ARG A 92 -11.91 -11.29 12.93
N ALA A 93 -13.11 -11.74 13.31
CA ALA A 93 -13.44 -13.17 13.40
C ALA A 93 -13.61 -13.84 12.04
N SER A 94 -13.92 -13.07 10.99
CA SER A 94 -14.07 -13.55 9.60
C SER A 94 -12.87 -13.20 8.72
N LEU A 95 -11.84 -12.59 9.28
CA LEU A 95 -10.71 -12.09 8.53
C LEU A 95 -9.85 -13.24 8.01
N THR A 96 -9.63 -13.28 6.69
CA THR A 96 -8.78 -14.29 6.04
C THR A 96 -7.87 -13.64 5.01
N GLU A 97 -6.60 -14.04 5.01
CA GLU A 97 -5.64 -13.62 3.99
C GLU A 97 -5.61 -14.60 2.82
N LEU A 98 -5.52 -14.07 1.61
CA LEU A 98 -5.20 -14.84 0.42
C LEU A 98 -3.76 -15.40 0.51
N PRO A 99 -3.44 -16.53 -0.12
CA PRO A 99 -2.06 -17.01 -0.22
C PRO A 99 -1.08 -15.97 -0.79
N THR A 100 -1.53 -15.17 -1.76
CA THR A 100 -0.74 -14.07 -2.35
C THR A 100 -0.54 -12.91 -1.38
N THR A 101 -1.56 -12.60 -0.56
CA THR A 101 -1.46 -11.61 0.52
C THR A 101 -0.49 -12.06 1.60
N ARG A 102 -0.56 -13.33 2.03
CA ARG A 102 0.40 -13.94 2.96
C ARG A 102 1.82 -13.79 2.43
N ALA A 103 2.05 -14.19 1.17
CA ALA A 103 3.37 -14.10 0.55
C ALA A 103 3.91 -12.65 0.51
N TYR A 104 3.04 -11.66 0.31
CA TYR A 104 3.42 -10.25 0.41
C TYR A 104 3.79 -9.89 1.85
N ALA A 105 2.88 -10.11 2.80
CA ALA A 105 3.11 -9.78 4.21
C ALA A 105 4.39 -10.44 4.76
N ASP A 106 4.64 -11.71 4.43
CA ASP A 106 5.84 -12.44 4.84
C ASP A 106 7.11 -11.81 4.25
N ARG A 107 7.09 -11.39 2.99
CA ARG A 107 8.24 -10.70 2.39
C ARG A 107 8.51 -9.35 3.05
N VAL A 108 7.46 -8.60 3.41
CA VAL A 108 7.61 -7.34 4.15
C VAL A 108 8.28 -7.60 5.50
N ARG A 109 7.80 -8.60 6.25
CA ARG A 109 8.38 -8.98 7.55
C ARG A 109 9.84 -9.42 7.42
N GLU A 110 10.16 -10.26 6.43
CA GLU A 110 11.54 -10.68 6.15
C GLU A 110 12.46 -9.48 5.91
N CYS A 111 12.04 -8.52 5.07
CA CYS A 111 12.78 -7.29 4.82
C CYS A 111 12.93 -6.43 6.08
N ALA A 112 11.85 -6.27 6.85
CA ALA A 112 11.89 -5.50 8.10
C ALA A 112 12.89 -6.08 9.12
N GLU A 113 13.11 -7.40 9.11
CA GLU A 113 14.00 -8.06 10.06
C GLU A 113 15.45 -8.14 9.59
N THR A 114 15.67 -8.37 8.29
CA THR A 114 16.99 -8.73 7.77
C THR A 114 17.59 -7.70 6.82
N TRP A 115 16.78 -6.78 6.28
CA TRP A 115 17.20 -5.86 5.25
C TRP A 115 16.38 -4.55 5.23
N PRO A 116 16.69 -3.59 6.12
CA PRO A 116 15.95 -2.33 6.27
C PRO A 116 15.80 -1.51 4.97
N ALA A 117 16.80 -1.52 4.08
CA ALA A 117 16.68 -0.87 2.77
C ALA A 117 15.61 -1.54 1.89
N GLY A 118 15.50 -2.87 1.93
CA GLY A 118 14.43 -3.62 1.29
C GLY A 118 13.05 -3.31 1.89
N TYR A 119 12.97 -3.07 3.20
CA TYR A 119 11.73 -2.60 3.83
C TYR A 119 11.29 -1.23 3.27
N VAL A 120 12.24 -0.30 3.08
CA VAL A 120 11.97 1.00 2.45
C VAL A 120 11.39 0.85 1.04
N ALA A 121 11.74 -0.21 0.30
CA ALA A 121 11.15 -0.50 -1.01
C ALA A 121 9.63 -0.75 -0.96
N HIS A 122 9.19 -1.54 0.01
CA HIS A 122 7.77 -1.82 0.27
C HIS A 122 7.04 -0.59 0.79
N HIS A 123 7.66 0.12 1.75
CA HIS A 123 7.14 1.37 2.30
C HIS A 123 6.93 2.43 1.22
N TYR A 124 7.92 2.62 0.32
CA TYR A 124 7.81 3.52 -0.83
C TYR A 124 6.66 3.13 -1.75
N THR A 125 6.60 1.87 -2.16
CA THR A 125 5.60 1.35 -3.10
C THR A 125 4.18 1.57 -2.60
N ARG A 126 3.93 1.31 -1.31
CA ARG A 126 2.62 1.47 -0.69
C ARG A 126 2.28 2.94 -0.41
N TYR A 127 3.02 3.60 0.48
CA TYR A 127 2.61 4.92 0.98
C TYR A 127 2.65 6.04 -0.06
N LEU A 128 3.63 6.06 -0.98
CA LEU A 128 3.61 7.05 -2.06
C LEU A 128 2.53 6.76 -3.09
N GLY A 129 2.20 5.48 -3.30
CA GLY A 129 1.05 5.07 -4.11
C GLY A 129 -0.26 5.60 -3.53
N ASP A 130 -0.50 5.40 -2.24
CA ASP A 130 -1.72 5.88 -1.57
C ASP A 130 -1.84 7.41 -1.61
N LEU A 131 -0.74 8.13 -1.41
CA LEU A 131 -0.66 9.60 -1.50
C LEU A 131 -0.78 10.14 -2.94
N ALA A 132 -0.70 9.29 -3.94
CA ALA A 132 -0.85 9.66 -5.35
C ALA A 132 -2.23 9.28 -5.89
N GLY A 133 -2.61 8.01 -5.80
CA GLY A 133 -3.82 7.45 -6.39
C GLY A 133 -4.98 7.23 -5.42
N GLY A 134 -4.73 7.21 -4.10
CA GLY A 134 -5.75 6.85 -3.10
C GLY A 134 -6.99 7.75 -3.11
N GLN A 135 -6.85 9.01 -3.53
CA GLN A 135 -7.99 9.93 -3.66
C GLN A 135 -9.00 9.46 -4.73
N VAL A 136 -8.52 8.86 -5.83
CA VAL A 136 -9.38 8.34 -6.89
C VAL A 136 -10.20 7.15 -6.38
N VAL A 137 -9.54 6.24 -5.65
CA VAL A 137 -10.19 5.07 -5.06
C VAL A 137 -11.24 5.51 -4.03
N ARG A 138 -10.88 6.44 -3.14
CA ARG A 138 -11.81 7.04 -2.17
C ARG A 138 -13.03 7.65 -2.85
N ASP A 139 -12.81 8.60 -3.76
CA ASP A 139 -13.90 9.36 -4.40
C ASP A 139 -14.84 8.43 -5.16
N ARG A 140 -14.31 7.34 -5.73
CA ARG A 140 -15.14 6.32 -6.38
C ARG A 140 -15.93 5.51 -5.36
N ALA A 141 -15.31 5.04 -4.28
CA ALA A 141 -15.99 4.29 -3.23
C ALA A 141 -17.11 5.10 -2.56
N GLU A 142 -16.85 6.36 -2.21
CA GLU A 142 -17.84 7.29 -1.65
C GLU A 142 -19.07 7.45 -2.56
N ARG A 143 -18.85 7.61 -3.87
CA ARG A 143 -19.94 7.77 -4.84
C ARG A 143 -20.70 6.48 -5.12
N THR A 144 -19.99 5.36 -5.27
CA THR A 144 -20.59 4.08 -5.67
C THR A 144 -21.42 3.46 -4.55
N TRP A 145 -20.96 3.55 -3.30
CA TRP A 145 -21.62 2.91 -2.14
C TRP A 145 -22.21 3.89 -1.13
N GLY A 146 -22.18 5.20 -1.41
CA GLY A 146 -22.80 6.21 -0.58
C GLY A 146 -22.11 6.44 0.77
N PHE A 147 -20.82 6.12 0.88
CA PHE A 147 -20.07 6.34 2.11
C PHE A 147 -19.97 7.84 2.45
N ALA A 148 -19.94 8.14 3.74
CA ALA A 148 -19.70 9.49 4.21
C ALA A 148 -18.33 9.98 3.73
N LYS A 149 -18.27 11.23 3.25
CA LYS A 149 -17.05 11.82 2.72
C LYS A 149 -15.93 11.80 3.76
N LYS A 150 -14.79 11.18 3.43
CA LYS A 150 -13.64 10.94 4.31
C LYS A 150 -14.00 10.20 5.62
N GLY A 151 -15.11 9.45 5.61
CA GLY A 151 -15.63 8.72 6.77
C GLY A 151 -15.12 7.28 6.87
N ASP A 152 -15.66 6.54 7.84
CA ASP A 152 -15.45 5.11 7.96
C ASP A 152 -15.90 4.37 6.69
N GLY A 153 -15.12 3.37 6.29
CA GLY A 153 -15.22 2.68 4.99
C GLY A 153 -14.16 3.15 3.99
N VAL A 154 -13.62 4.37 4.15
CA VAL A 154 -12.61 4.92 3.24
C VAL A 154 -11.48 5.70 3.94
N ARG A 155 -11.37 5.61 5.28
CA ARG A 155 -10.35 6.33 6.08
C ARG A 155 -8.93 5.97 5.70
N PHE A 156 -8.70 4.75 5.20
CA PHE A 156 -7.41 4.30 4.68
C PHE A 156 -6.83 5.31 3.68
N TYR A 157 -7.68 5.95 2.87
CA TYR A 157 -7.28 6.92 1.86
C TYR A 157 -7.25 8.38 2.37
N VAL A 158 -7.41 8.61 3.67
CA VAL A 158 -7.49 9.93 4.30
C VAL A 158 -6.26 10.16 5.18
N PHE A 159 -5.39 11.07 4.76
CA PHE A 159 -4.12 11.40 5.41
C PHE A 159 -4.25 12.72 6.19
N ASP A 160 -5.08 12.78 7.23
CA ASP A 160 -5.37 14.04 7.95
C ASP A 160 -4.15 14.63 8.68
N GLY A 161 -3.15 13.80 9.01
CA GLY A 161 -1.87 14.24 9.56
C GLY A 161 -0.94 14.93 8.54
N ILE A 162 -1.31 14.93 7.24
CA ILE A 162 -0.49 15.50 6.16
C ILE A 162 -1.23 16.69 5.54
N GLY A 163 -0.90 17.91 6.00
CA GLY A 163 -1.52 19.13 5.49
C GLY A 163 -1.21 19.44 4.02
N ASN A 164 0.00 19.09 3.53
CA ASN A 164 0.39 19.30 2.14
C ASN A 164 1.00 18.02 1.53
N PRO A 165 0.18 17.18 0.86
CA PRO A 165 0.65 15.93 0.26
C PRO A 165 1.74 16.11 -0.80
N ALA A 166 1.75 17.23 -1.52
CA ALA A 166 2.80 17.50 -2.51
C ALA A 166 4.14 17.80 -1.84
N ALA A 167 4.14 18.61 -0.78
CA ALA A 167 5.34 18.87 0.02
C ALA A 167 5.87 17.60 0.69
N PHE A 168 4.98 16.83 1.31
CA PHE A 168 5.32 15.56 1.93
C PHE A 168 5.99 14.58 0.94
N LYS A 169 5.44 14.44 -0.28
CA LYS A 169 6.03 13.60 -1.32
C LYS A 169 7.40 14.09 -1.78
N ARG A 170 7.68 15.40 -1.76
CA ARG A 170 9.03 15.91 -2.06
C ARG A 170 10.02 15.56 -0.94
N GLU A 171 9.62 15.74 0.32
CA GLU A 171 10.46 15.39 1.47
C GLU A 171 10.76 13.89 1.49
N TYR A 172 9.76 13.05 1.25
CA TYR A 172 9.95 11.59 1.16
C TYR A 172 10.97 11.23 0.07
N ARG A 173 10.90 11.89 -1.10
CA ARG A 173 11.88 11.67 -2.19
C ARG A 173 13.27 12.16 -1.81
N ALA A 174 13.40 13.26 -1.07
CA ALA A 174 14.69 13.70 -0.56
C ALA A 174 15.30 12.69 0.43
N LEU A 175 14.48 12.01 1.25
CA LEU A 175 14.95 10.90 2.09
C LEU A 175 15.47 9.71 1.27
N LEU A 176 14.78 9.36 0.18
CA LEU A 176 15.27 8.33 -0.75
C LEU A 176 16.58 8.75 -1.40
N ASP A 177 16.69 10.01 -1.85
CA ASP A 177 17.90 10.52 -2.49
C ASP A 177 19.11 10.52 -1.54
N GLY A 178 18.87 10.68 -0.24
CA GLY A 178 19.87 10.61 0.83
C GLY A 178 19.94 9.26 1.56
N ILE A 179 19.35 8.18 1.01
CA ILE A 179 19.30 6.88 1.69
C ILE A 179 20.72 6.36 1.97
N ARG A 180 20.92 5.84 3.18
CA ARG A 180 22.20 5.27 3.64
C ARG A 180 22.42 3.86 3.08
N ALA A 181 22.53 3.74 1.77
CA ALA A 181 22.76 2.49 1.04
C ALA A 181 23.84 2.71 -0.03
N ASP A 182 24.70 1.71 -0.23
CA ASP A 182 25.67 1.71 -1.32
C ASP A 182 24.99 1.44 -2.68
N ASP A 183 25.74 1.54 -3.77
CA ASP A 183 25.17 1.40 -5.12
C ASP A 183 24.65 0.00 -5.42
N LEU A 184 25.27 -1.05 -4.84
CA LEU A 184 24.80 -2.42 -4.98
C LEU A 184 23.47 -2.61 -4.25
N ASP A 185 23.36 -2.07 -3.03
CA ASP A 185 22.15 -2.15 -2.23
C ASP A 185 21.02 -1.30 -2.83
N LYS A 186 21.32 -0.14 -3.41
CA LYS A 186 20.36 0.65 -4.21
C LYS A 186 19.81 -0.13 -5.40
N GLN A 187 20.65 -0.88 -6.13
CA GLN A 187 20.17 -1.75 -7.21
C GLN A 187 19.25 -2.86 -6.68
N ARG A 188 19.58 -3.45 -5.53
CA ARG A 188 18.71 -4.43 -4.87
C ARG A 188 17.37 -3.80 -4.45
N VAL A 189 17.37 -2.58 -3.91
CA VAL A 189 16.14 -1.84 -3.56
C VAL A 189 15.28 -1.58 -4.80
N VAL A 190 15.88 -1.22 -5.95
CA VAL A 190 15.14 -1.08 -7.22
C VAL A 190 14.45 -2.39 -7.61
N ALA A 191 15.16 -3.51 -7.52
CA ALA A 191 14.59 -4.84 -7.79
C ALA A 191 13.48 -5.20 -6.79
N GLU A 192 13.66 -4.85 -5.52
CA GLU A 192 12.65 -5.10 -4.47
C GLU A 192 11.41 -4.23 -4.66
N CYS A 193 11.51 -2.99 -5.13
CA CYS A 193 10.35 -2.19 -5.49
C CYS A 193 9.55 -2.87 -6.61
N LYS A 194 10.22 -3.39 -7.65
CA LYS A 194 9.55 -4.17 -8.70
C LYS A 194 8.85 -5.41 -8.14
N ARG A 195 9.49 -6.10 -7.19
CA ARG A 195 8.90 -7.24 -6.48
C ARG A 195 7.68 -6.82 -5.66
N ALA A 196 7.72 -5.69 -4.96
CA ALA A 196 6.59 -5.15 -4.19
C ALA A 196 5.38 -4.87 -5.08
N PHE A 197 5.59 -4.32 -6.28
CA PHE A 197 4.52 -4.18 -7.27
C PHE A 197 4.01 -5.54 -7.76
N ALA A 198 4.90 -6.48 -8.10
CA ALA A 198 4.49 -7.81 -8.55
C ALA A 198 3.65 -8.55 -7.50
N LEU A 199 4.03 -8.45 -6.22
CA LEU A 199 3.26 -8.98 -5.09
C LEU A 199 1.89 -8.30 -4.98
N ASN A 200 1.82 -6.99 -5.18
CA ASN A 200 0.55 -6.25 -5.18
C ASN A 200 -0.37 -6.69 -6.34
N THR A 201 0.17 -6.81 -7.55
CA THR A 201 -0.55 -7.29 -8.73
C THR A 201 -1.03 -8.73 -8.55
N ALA A 202 -0.26 -9.59 -7.88
CA ALA A 202 -0.69 -10.95 -7.55
C ALA A 202 -1.89 -10.97 -6.58
N VAL A 203 -1.96 -10.05 -5.62
CA VAL A 203 -3.14 -9.88 -4.76
C VAL A 203 -4.36 -9.45 -5.61
N PHE A 204 -4.20 -8.49 -6.52
CA PHE A 204 -5.29 -8.09 -7.42
C PHE A 204 -5.77 -9.22 -8.32
N ARG A 205 -4.86 -10.05 -8.85
CA ARG A 205 -5.22 -11.21 -9.66
C ARG A 205 -6.02 -12.24 -8.86
N ALA A 206 -5.58 -12.56 -7.65
CA ALA A 206 -6.30 -13.49 -6.78
C ALA A 206 -7.69 -12.94 -6.37
N LEU A 207 -7.81 -11.62 -6.16
CA LEU A 207 -9.11 -10.98 -5.94
C LEU A 207 -10.00 -11.02 -7.19
N ALA A 208 -9.45 -10.85 -8.40
CA ALA A 208 -10.22 -11.01 -9.64
C ALA A 208 -10.79 -12.43 -9.80
N GLU A 209 -10.05 -13.44 -9.32
CA GLU A 209 -10.51 -14.84 -9.32
C GLU A 209 -11.63 -15.10 -8.30
N GLU A 210 -11.61 -14.44 -7.13
CA GLU A 210 -12.70 -14.49 -6.15
C GLU A 210 -13.97 -13.73 -6.61
N PHE A 211 -13.81 -12.68 -7.42
CA PHE A 211 -14.91 -11.84 -7.92
C PHE A 211 -14.97 -11.80 -9.46
N PRO A 212 -15.22 -12.93 -10.13
CA PRO A 212 -15.36 -12.95 -11.58
C PRO A 212 -16.62 -12.18 -11.99
N LEU A 213 -16.50 -11.36 -13.04
CA LEU A 213 -17.68 -10.81 -13.68
C LEU A 213 -18.43 -11.95 -14.37
N SER A 214 -19.68 -12.17 -13.96
CA SER A 214 -20.56 -13.11 -14.67
C SER A 214 -20.74 -12.60 -16.11
N ALA A 215 -20.60 -13.50 -17.08
CA ALA A 215 -20.81 -13.22 -18.50
C ALA A 215 -22.29 -12.93 -18.81
#